data_AF-A0A1M4M440-F1
#
_entry.id   AF-A0A1M4M440-F1
#
_cell.length_a   1.000
_cell.length_b   1.000
_cell.length_c   1.000
_cell.angle_alpha   90.00
_cell.angle_beta   90.00
_cell.angle_gamma   90.00
#
_symmetry.space_group_name_H-M   'P 1'
#
loop_
_entity.id
_entity.type
_entity.pdbx_description
1 polymer ?
#
loop_
_entity_poly.entity_id
_entity_poly.type
_entity_poly.pdbx_seq_one_letter_code
_entity_poly.pdbx_strand_id
1 'polypeptide(L)'
;MLKNELADEDLYYVLFSHQSLSNDFMKRGISNREEIREILERRNEDVKRVLLCMNGHDHRDGVKVINGIHYYTLNSMSCFWHGIKETFNYSKEIHDRYPYLKDMILYEEALHAIVTIDENMSV
;
A
#
# COMPACT_ATOMS: atom_id res chain seq x y z
N MET A 1 19.00 4.41 10.03
CA MET A 1 17.55 4.68 10.14
C MET A 1 16.67 3.97 9.10
N LEU A 2 17.15 3.41 7.99
CA LEU A 2 16.46 2.27 7.34
C LEU A 2 17.47 1.17 7.03
N LYS A 3 18.59 1.54 6.42
CA LYS A 3 19.76 0.66 6.22
C LYS A 3 20.15 -0.10 7.50
N ASN A 4 20.24 0.60 8.64
CA ASN A 4 20.58 -0.02 9.92
C ASN A 4 19.51 -0.99 10.44
N GLU A 5 18.22 -0.72 10.20
CA GLU A 5 17.12 -1.61 10.61
C GLU A 5 17.13 -2.90 9.78
N LEU A 6 17.56 -2.80 8.52
CA LEU A 6 17.68 -3.93 7.61
C LEU A 6 19.01 -4.69 7.75
N ALA A 7 19.89 -4.29 8.67
CA ALA A 7 21.24 -4.86 8.77
C ALA A 7 21.29 -6.23 9.46
N ASP A 8 20.21 -6.65 10.12
CA ASP A 8 20.16 -7.95 10.78
C ASP A 8 20.07 -9.06 9.72
N GLU A 9 20.99 -10.02 9.80
CA GLU A 9 21.14 -11.16 8.89
C GLU A 9 20.32 -12.39 9.31
N ASP A 10 19.58 -12.32 10.41
CA ASP A 10 18.70 -13.41 10.85
C ASP A 10 17.21 -13.08 10.67
N LEU A 11 16.90 -11.86 10.20
CA LEU A 11 15.54 -11.37 10.02
C LEU A 11 15.11 -11.29 8.55
N TYR A 12 13.80 -11.44 8.37
CA TYR A 12 13.05 -11.14 7.16
C TYR A 12 12.16 -9.93 7.39
N TYR A 13 11.91 -9.16 6.34
CA TYR A 13 11.31 -7.84 6.42
C TYR A 13 10.06 -7.73 5.56
N VAL A 14 8.99 -7.24 6.17
CA VAL A 14 7.79 -6.75 5.49
C VAL A 14 7.68 -5.27 5.80
N LEU A 15 7.61 -4.43 4.77
CA LEU A 15 7.57 -2.99 4.92
C LEU A 15 6.15 -2.46 4.74
N PHE A 16 5.74 -1.55 5.62
CA PHE A 16 4.47 -0.84 5.53
C PHE A 16 4.73 0.66 5.37
N SER A 17 4.09 1.27 4.39
CA SER A 17 4.06 2.71 4.22
C SER A 17 2.68 3.18 3.79
N HIS A 18 2.26 4.39 4.16
CA HIS A 18 0.98 4.89 3.64
C HIS A 18 1.06 5.17 2.13
N GLN A 19 2.08 5.92 1.75
CA GLN A 19 2.41 6.29 0.37
C GLN A 19 3.13 5.15 -0.34
N SER A 20 2.91 5.00 -1.65
CA SER A 20 3.50 3.91 -2.42
C SER A 20 5.01 4.08 -2.66
N LEU A 21 5.75 2.97 -2.54
CA LEU A 21 7.14 2.83 -3.00
C LEU A 21 7.24 2.42 -4.48
N SER A 22 6.14 1.92 -5.06
CA SER A 22 6.12 1.34 -6.42
C SER A 22 5.30 2.14 -7.43
N ASN A 23 4.56 3.15 -6.97
CA ASN A 23 3.81 4.04 -7.84
C ASN A 23 4.71 5.18 -8.34
N ASP A 24 5.19 5.10 -9.58
CA ASP A 24 6.01 6.14 -10.21
C ASP A 24 5.16 7.28 -10.85
N PHE A 25 3.83 7.29 -10.65
CA PHE A 25 2.95 8.29 -11.25
C PHE A 25 2.93 9.61 -10.48
N MET A 26 3.38 10.69 -11.13
CA MET A 26 3.38 12.06 -10.60
C MET A 26 3.94 12.13 -9.16
N LYS A 27 3.19 12.74 -8.23
CA LYS A 27 3.54 12.88 -6.81
C LYS A 27 2.76 11.91 -5.90
N ARG A 28 2.27 10.79 -6.44
CA ARG A 28 1.36 9.85 -5.72
C ARG A 28 2.04 8.87 -4.77
N GLY A 29 3.35 8.91 -4.65
CA GLY A 29 4.07 8.03 -3.74
C GLY A 29 5.26 8.75 -3.13
N ILE A 30 6.08 8.01 -2.39
CA ILE A 30 7.14 8.58 -1.57
C ILE A 30 8.15 9.34 -2.43
N SER A 31 8.50 10.57 -2.05
CA SER A 31 9.34 11.45 -2.85
C SER A 31 10.70 10.83 -3.20
N ASN A 32 11.34 10.16 -2.25
CA ASN A 32 12.61 9.44 -2.43
C ASN A 32 12.43 7.92 -2.60
N ARG A 33 11.32 7.47 -3.20
CA ARG A 33 11.02 6.04 -3.41
C ARG A 33 12.14 5.28 -4.12
N GLU A 34 12.82 5.90 -5.07
CA GLU A 34 13.93 5.29 -5.83
C GLU A 34 15.10 4.96 -4.90
N GLU A 35 15.53 5.91 -4.08
CA GLU A 35 16.59 5.69 -3.07
C GLU A 35 16.19 4.59 -2.07
N ILE A 36 14.92 4.56 -1.65
CA ILE A 36 14.43 3.51 -0.77
C ILE A 36 14.44 2.16 -1.48
N ARG A 37 13.93 2.07 -2.71
CA ARG A 37 13.95 0.83 -3.50
C ARG A 37 15.37 0.30 -3.66
N GLU A 38 16.34 1.16 -3.97
CA GLU A 38 17.76 0.74 -4.03
C GLU A 38 18.26 0.14 -2.73
N ILE A 39 17.84 0.66 -1.57
CA ILE A 39 18.22 0.10 -0.26
C ILE A 39 17.62 -1.30 -0.10
N LEU A 40 16.35 -1.49 -0.47
CA LEU A 40 15.66 -2.77 -0.37
C LEU A 40 16.22 -3.81 -1.35
N GLU A 41 16.56 -3.37 -2.55
CA GLU A 41 17.17 -4.19 -3.60
C GLU A 41 18.55 -4.65 -3.17
N ARG A 42 19.42 -3.74 -2.69
CA ARG A 42 20.73 -4.09 -2.12
C ARG A 42 20.61 -5.09 -0.98
N ARG A 43 19.57 -4.96 -0.14
CA ARG A 43 19.35 -5.91 0.96
C ARG A 43 19.07 -7.33 0.47
N ASN A 44 18.51 -7.47 -0.72
CA ASN A 44 18.12 -8.73 -1.35
C ASN A 44 19.15 -9.28 -2.36
N GLU A 45 20.30 -8.62 -2.55
CA GLU A 45 21.30 -9.04 -3.54
C GLU A 45 21.83 -10.45 -3.27
N ASP A 46 22.13 -10.78 -2.01
CA ASP A 46 22.67 -12.10 -1.63
C ASP A 46 21.56 -13.10 -1.24
N VAL A 47 20.66 -12.67 -0.34
CA VAL A 47 19.57 -13.49 0.18
C VAL A 47 18.30 -12.65 0.18
N LYS A 48 17.20 -13.17 -0.40
CA LYS A 48 15.90 -12.50 -0.41
C LYS A 48 15.36 -12.40 1.02
N ARG A 49 15.40 -11.20 1.59
CA ARG A 49 14.97 -10.92 2.96
C ARG A 49 13.88 -9.88 3.07
N VAL A 50 13.86 -8.89 2.19
CA VAL A 50 12.70 -8.03 1.97
C VAL A 50 11.69 -8.81 1.15
N LEU A 51 10.62 -9.26 1.82
CA LEU A 51 9.64 -10.17 1.24
C LEU A 51 8.52 -9.42 0.53
N LEU A 52 8.00 -8.38 1.19
CA LEU A 52 6.82 -7.64 0.76
C LEU A 52 6.90 -6.18 1.21
N CYS A 53 6.46 -5.27 0.34
CA CYS A 53 6.14 -3.89 0.67
C CYS A 53 4.64 -3.66 0.48
N MET A 54 3.96 -3.11 1.48
CA MET A 54 2.53 -2.82 1.44
C MET A 54 2.26 -1.32 1.59
N ASN A 55 1.36 -0.81 0.76
CA ASN A 55 0.87 0.56 0.88
C ASN A 55 -0.64 0.70 0.67
N GLY A 56 -1.17 1.86 1.07
CA GLY A 56 -2.52 2.29 0.73
C GLY A 56 -2.45 3.51 -0.18
N HIS A 57 -3.13 4.60 0.20
CA HIS A 57 -3.12 5.92 -0.45
C HIS A 57 -3.75 6.00 -1.84
N ASP A 58 -3.59 4.98 -2.67
CA ASP A 58 -4.06 5.00 -4.05
C ASP A 58 -5.53 4.64 -4.23
N HIS A 59 -6.16 4.11 -3.18
CA HIS A 59 -7.58 3.72 -3.17
C HIS A 59 -7.92 2.78 -4.35
N ARG A 60 -6.98 1.87 -4.66
CA ARG A 60 -7.07 0.86 -5.71
C ARG A 60 -6.26 -0.34 -5.28
N ASP A 61 -6.73 -1.52 -5.66
CA ASP A 61 -5.95 -2.75 -5.50
C ASP A 61 -4.91 -2.86 -6.60
N GLY A 62 -3.70 -3.28 -6.23
CA GLY A 62 -2.64 -3.49 -7.20
C GLY A 62 -1.48 -4.30 -6.64
N VAL A 63 -0.84 -5.08 -7.49
CA VAL A 63 0.42 -5.75 -7.19
C VAL A 63 1.44 -5.42 -8.26
N LYS A 64 2.68 -5.13 -7.84
CA LYS A 64 3.84 -4.98 -8.71
C LYS A 64 4.98 -5.82 -8.17
N VAL A 65 5.78 -6.38 -9.06
CA VAL A 65 7.06 -7.00 -8.71
C VAL A 65 8.15 -6.16 -9.35
N ILE A 66 9.04 -5.61 -8.52
CA ILE A 66 10.17 -4.79 -8.97
C ILE A 66 11.42 -5.44 -8.39
N ASN A 67 12.34 -5.85 -9.26
CA ASN A 67 13.61 -6.48 -8.87
C ASN A 67 13.44 -7.62 -7.84
N GLY A 68 12.40 -8.46 -8.05
CA GLY A 68 12.11 -9.62 -7.20
C GLY A 68 11.39 -9.32 -5.87
N ILE A 69 11.09 -8.06 -5.56
CA ILE A 69 10.33 -7.64 -4.37
C ILE A 69 8.86 -7.42 -4.75
N HIS A 70 7.95 -7.97 -3.95
CA HIS A 70 6.51 -7.75 -4.11
C HIS A 70 6.10 -6.42 -3.48
N TYR A 71 5.32 -5.62 -4.22
CA TYR A 71 4.72 -4.38 -3.77
C TYR A 71 3.21 -4.48 -3.93
N TYR A 72 2.50 -4.53 -2.81
CA TYR A 72 1.04 -4.61 -2.78
C TYR A 72 0.43 -3.27 -2.36
N THR A 73 -0.49 -2.76 -3.16
CA THR A 73 -1.33 -1.61 -2.82
C THR A 73 -2.70 -2.13 -2.41
N LEU A 74 -3.05 -1.91 -1.15
CA LEU A 74 -4.35 -2.21 -0.58
C LEU A 74 -5.31 -1.05 -0.88
N ASN A 75 -6.50 -1.36 -1.38
CA ASN A 75 -7.57 -0.38 -1.52
C ASN A 75 -8.09 0.13 -0.17
N SER A 76 -8.91 1.18 -0.19
CA SER A 76 -9.61 1.64 1.01
C SER A 76 -10.52 0.53 1.55
N MET A 77 -10.56 0.36 2.87
CA MET A 77 -11.34 -0.68 3.51
C MET A 77 -12.85 -0.45 3.41
N SER A 78 -13.29 0.80 3.31
CA SER A 78 -14.70 1.18 3.51
C SER A 78 -15.38 1.81 2.30
N CYS A 79 -14.62 2.33 1.34
CA CYS A 79 -15.22 3.04 0.21
C CYS A 79 -14.36 3.08 -1.05
N PHE A 80 -15.03 3.26 -2.18
CA PHE A 80 -14.42 3.65 -3.45
C PHE A 80 -14.74 5.11 -3.74
N TRP A 81 -13.71 5.95 -3.90
CA TRP A 81 -13.88 7.36 -4.27
C TRP A 81 -13.86 7.48 -5.80
N HIS A 82 -14.96 7.96 -6.39
CA HIS A 82 -15.11 7.98 -7.85
C HIS A 82 -15.53 9.34 -8.43
N GLY A 83 -16.39 10.10 -7.74
CA GLY A 83 -16.88 11.40 -8.24
C GLY A 83 -17.66 11.34 -9.56
N ILE A 84 -18.22 10.17 -9.92
CA ILE A 84 -18.95 9.95 -11.19
C ILE A 84 -20.48 10.07 -11.00
N LYS A 85 -20.97 9.78 -9.79
CA LYS A 85 -22.39 9.80 -9.43
C LYS A 85 -22.52 10.06 -7.93
N GLU A 86 -23.31 11.06 -7.57
CA GLU A 86 -23.54 11.39 -6.17
C GLU A 86 -24.37 10.31 -5.46
N THR A 87 -23.96 9.93 -4.26
CA THR A 87 -24.71 9.04 -3.37
C THR A 87 -24.90 9.69 -1.99
N PHE A 88 -26.05 9.48 -1.34
CA PHE A 88 -26.34 10.10 -0.05
C PHE A 88 -26.62 9.00 0.97
N ASN A 89 -25.57 8.28 1.36
CA ASN A 89 -25.66 7.11 2.25
C ASN A 89 -25.74 7.49 3.74
N TYR A 90 -25.57 8.77 4.07
CA TYR A 90 -25.65 9.31 5.44
C TYR A 90 -26.76 10.37 5.57
N SER A 91 -27.02 10.81 6.80
CA SER A 91 -28.01 11.86 7.06
C SER A 91 -27.62 13.19 6.40
N LYS A 92 -28.61 14.07 6.20
CA LYS A 92 -28.39 15.42 5.66
C LYS A 92 -27.35 16.20 6.47
N GLU A 93 -27.43 16.14 7.81
CA GLU A 93 -26.48 16.82 8.70
C GLU A 93 -25.02 16.39 8.42
N ILE A 94 -24.81 15.09 8.19
CA ILE A 94 -23.49 14.54 7.90
C ILE A 94 -22.98 15.00 6.52
N HIS A 95 -23.85 15.00 5.49
CA HIS A 95 -23.47 15.51 4.18
C HIS A 95 -23.25 17.03 4.15
N ASP A 96 -24.00 17.80 4.95
CA ASP A 96 -23.78 19.25 5.10
C ASP A 96 -22.39 19.51 5.73
N ARG A 97 -21.96 18.67 6.68
CA ARG A 97 -20.65 18.76 7.33
C ARG A 97 -19.50 18.22 6.46
N TYR A 98 -19.76 17.18 5.69
CA TYR A 98 -18.77 16.49 4.84
C TYR A 98 -19.29 16.35 3.40
N PRO A 99 -19.28 17.44 2.61
CA PRO A 99 -19.90 17.47 1.28
C PRO A 99 -19.37 16.42 0.31
N TYR A 100 -18.10 16.02 0.45
CA TYR A 100 -17.42 15.05 -0.42
C TYR A 100 -17.83 13.59 -0.19
N LEU A 101 -18.57 13.27 0.89
CA LEU A 101 -19.09 11.92 1.10
C LEU A 101 -20.02 11.49 -0.04
N LYS A 102 -20.58 12.44 -0.79
CA LYS A 102 -21.41 12.14 -1.94
C LYS A 102 -20.66 11.51 -3.10
N ASP A 103 -19.34 11.67 -3.16
CA ASP A 103 -18.49 11.19 -4.25
C ASP A 103 -17.95 9.76 -4.01
N MET A 104 -18.46 9.09 -2.96
CA MET A 104 -18.02 7.77 -2.53
C MET A 104 -19.12 6.72 -2.76
N ILE A 105 -18.69 5.50 -3.04
CA ILE A 105 -19.50 4.29 -2.92
C ILE A 105 -19.00 3.55 -1.69
N LEU A 106 -19.89 3.24 -0.75
CA LEU A 106 -19.54 2.48 0.45
C LEU A 106 -19.55 0.98 0.13
N TYR A 107 -18.57 0.26 0.65
CA TYR A 107 -18.64 -1.19 0.66
C TYR A 107 -19.63 -1.65 1.74
N GLU A 108 -20.38 -2.72 1.44
CA GLU A 108 -21.30 -3.33 2.40
C GLU A 108 -20.56 -3.92 3.60
N GLU A 109 -19.40 -4.52 3.35
CA GLU A 109 -18.49 -5.06 4.36
C GLU A 109 -17.09 -4.46 4.21
N ALA A 110 -16.36 -4.37 5.32
CA ALA A 110 -15.00 -3.87 5.32
C ALA A 110 -14.08 -4.83 4.54
N LEU A 111 -13.45 -4.31 3.49
CA LEU A 111 -12.47 -5.07 2.72
C LEU A 111 -11.21 -5.29 3.56
N HIS A 112 -10.62 -6.48 3.43
CA HIS A 112 -9.35 -6.84 4.06
C HIS A 112 -8.53 -7.74 3.13
N ALA A 113 -7.22 -7.79 3.37
CA ALA A 113 -6.32 -8.70 2.68
C ALA A 113 -5.72 -9.68 3.68
N ILE A 114 -5.60 -10.95 3.25
CA ILE A 114 -4.87 -11.98 3.99
C ILE A 114 -3.56 -12.20 3.25
N VAL A 115 -2.45 -11.93 3.94
CA VAL A 115 -1.10 -12.17 3.42
C VAL A 115 -0.57 -13.43 4.11
N THR A 116 -0.11 -14.39 3.32
CA THR A 116 0.54 -15.61 3.82
C THR A 116 2.00 -15.55 3.45
N ILE A 117 2.88 -15.87 4.41
CA ILE A 117 4.30 -16.09 4.15
C ILE A 117 4.58 -17.53 4.50
N ASP A 118 5.03 -18.32 3.52
CA ASP A 118 5.28 -19.75 3.72
C ASP A 118 6.68 -20.01 4.32
N GLU A 119 6.97 -21.28 4.59
CA GLU A 119 8.26 -21.74 5.13
C GLU A 119 9.45 -21.50 4.18
N ASN A 120 9.19 -21.28 2.89
CA ASN A 120 10.20 -20.91 1.89
C ASN A 120 10.33 -19.38 1.77
N MET A 121 9.70 -18.61 2.67
CA MET A 121 9.67 -17.14 2.66
C MET A 121 9.10 -16.57 1.35
N SER A 122 8.16 -17.30 0.74
CA SER A 122 7.37 -16.83 -0.39
C SER A 122 6.09 -16.15 0.10
N VAL A 123 5.71 -15.08 -0.60
CA VAL A 123 4.54 -14.23 -0.32
C VAL A 123 3.46 -14.49 -1.36
#